data_AF-A0A1V4GVX8-F1
#
_entry.id   AF-A0A1V4GVX8-F1
#
_cell.length_a   1.000
_cell.length_b   1.000
_cell.length_c   1.000
_cell.angle_alpha   90.00
_cell.angle_beta   90.00
_cell.angle_gamma   90.00
#
_symmetry.space_group_name_H-M   'P 1'
#
loop_
_entity.id
_entity.type
_entity.pdbx_description
1 polymer ?
#
loop_
_entity_poly.entity_id
_entity_poly.type
_entity_poly.pdbx_seq_one_letter_code
_entity_poly.pdbx_strand_id
1 'polypeptide(L)'
;MSIHYDYKHEVPPQKIDLPCDKNAGHGDHWAILTNNIADDVPDWLQAMLETATLPAGLTVGRTDHKTLLLGQDTPCHIKQILAMDNGKPTAFINAYPAVHSPYGVNCQIERVIRCERTADAILRLRTADGTTVYAFDQLYAINRHEYKTPKNYFANFSAWAYNIEPSNKDETLLVKNPKAIRYHRAFNDIVADNGGVVPDDIDEQIKTWTP
;
A
#
# COMPACT_ATOMS: atom_id res chain seq x y z
N MET A 1 39.46 -7.58 -16.49
CA MET A 1 38.41 -7.29 -15.49
C MET A 1 37.09 -7.68 -16.15
N SER A 2 36.53 -8.84 -15.82
CA SER A 2 35.28 -9.31 -16.41
C SER A 2 34.14 -8.83 -15.51
N ILE A 3 33.28 -7.95 -16.04
CA ILE A 3 32.08 -7.50 -15.33
C ILE A 3 31.04 -8.61 -15.56
N HIS A 4 30.88 -9.51 -14.59
CA HIS A 4 29.78 -10.47 -14.59
C HIS A 4 28.49 -9.68 -14.34
N TYR A 5 27.71 -9.47 -15.39
CA TYR A 5 26.38 -8.90 -15.28
C TYR A 5 25.42 -10.05 -14.93
N ASP A 6 25.07 -10.18 -13.66
CA ASP A 6 24.00 -11.08 -13.22
C ASP A 6 22.67 -10.49 -13.68
N TYR A 7 22.27 -10.84 -14.91
CA TYR A 7 20.96 -10.49 -15.43
C TYR A 7 19.90 -11.29 -14.68
N LYS A 8 19.12 -10.62 -13.83
CA LYS A 8 17.93 -11.21 -13.21
C LYS A 8 16.74 -10.92 -14.12
N HIS A 9 16.06 -11.96 -14.56
CA HIS A 9 14.87 -11.82 -15.38
C HIS A 9 13.73 -11.19 -14.56
N GLU A 10 13.40 -9.93 -14.85
CA GLU A 10 12.36 -9.16 -14.17
C GLU A 10 10.98 -9.39 -14.80
N VAL A 11 10.00 -9.82 -14.00
CA VAL A 11 8.60 -10.01 -14.40
C VAL A 11 7.66 -9.16 -13.53
N PRO A 12 6.42 -8.87 -13.94
CA PRO A 12 5.45 -8.24 -13.04
C PRO A 12 5.24 -9.09 -11.76
N PRO A 13 5.10 -8.48 -10.57
CA PRO A 13 4.81 -9.22 -9.35
C PRO A 13 3.42 -9.88 -9.41
N GLN A 14 3.25 -10.97 -8.66
CA GLN A 14 1.96 -11.63 -8.51
C GLN A 14 0.94 -10.63 -7.96
N LYS A 15 -0.25 -10.59 -8.59
CA LYS A 15 -1.38 -9.78 -8.14
C LYS A 15 -2.43 -10.70 -7.53
N ILE A 16 -2.88 -10.35 -6.33
CA ILE A 16 -3.99 -10.99 -5.64
C ILE A 16 -5.12 -9.98 -5.57
N ASP A 17 -6.22 -10.31 -6.23
CA ASP A 17 -7.42 -9.47 -6.25
C ASP A 17 -8.39 -9.98 -5.16
N LEU A 18 -8.64 -9.14 -4.17
CA LEU A 18 -9.58 -9.40 -3.08
C LEU A 18 -10.93 -8.72 -3.34
N PRO A 19 -12.05 -9.29 -2.87
CA PRO A 19 -13.32 -8.57 -2.81
C PRO A 19 -13.16 -7.25 -2.07
N CYS A 20 -13.77 -6.17 -2.58
CA CYS A 20 -13.57 -4.81 -2.04
C CYS A 20 -14.05 -4.67 -0.59
N ASP A 21 -15.09 -5.41 -0.20
CA ASP A 21 -15.63 -5.47 1.17
C ASP A 21 -14.77 -6.29 2.13
N LYS A 22 -13.81 -7.05 1.61
CA LYS A 22 -12.84 -7.87 2.37
C LYS A 22 -11.43 -7.28 2.34
N ASN A 23 -11.19 -6.25 1.55
CA ASN A 23 -9.92 -5.55 1.47
C ASN A 23 -9.96 -4.33 2.39
N ALA A 24 -8.96 -4.18 3.27
CA ALA A 24 -8.80 -2.94 4.02
C ALA A 24 -8.49 -1.80 3.04
N GLY A 25 -9.21 -0.68 3.18
CA GLY A 25 -9.00 0.50 2.34
C GLY A 25 -7.98 1.44 2.97
N HIS A 26 -7.15 2.09 2.17
CA HIS A 26 -6.21 3.07 2.73
C HIS A 26 -6.94 4.26 3.39
N GLY A 27 -8.16 4.56 2.94
CA GLY A 27 -9.04 5.56 3.53
C GLY A 27 -9.56 5.22 4.93
N ASP A 28 -9.50 3.96 5.36
CA ASP A 28 -9.93 3.59 6.73
C ASP A 28 -9.08 4.31 7.80
N HIS A 29 -7.90 4.80 7.43
CA HIS A 29 -7.01 5.56 8.30
C HIS A 29 -7.49 6.98 8.60
N TRP A 30 -8.55 7.52 7.98
CA TRP A 30 -9.09 8.83 8.38
C TRP A 30 -9.48 8.90 9.86
N ALA A 31 -9.89 7.76 10.44
CA ALA A 31 -10.27 7.63 11.84
C ALA A 31 -9.14 7.97 12.84
N ILE A 32 -7.89 8.07 12.40
CA ILE A 32 -6.80 8.55 13.26
C ILE A 32 -6.75 10.06 13.42
N LEU A 33 -7.31 10.81 12.44
CA LEU A 33 -7.22 12.27 12.38
C LEU A 33 -8.50 12.95 12.88
N THR A 34 -9.65 12.29 12.75
CA THR A 34 -10.94 12.85 13.16
C THR A 34 -11.96 11.77 13.53
N ASN A 35 -12.90 12.15 14.39
CA ASN A 35 -14.09 11.37 14.69
C ASN A 35 -15.29 11.75 13.79
N ASN A 36 -15.21 12.83 13.02
CA ASN A 36 -16.28 13.37 12.17
C ASN A 36 -15.92 13.26 10.68
N ILE A 37 -15.52 12.06 10.24
CA ILE A 37 -15.01 11.80 8.89
C ILE A 37 -15.94 12.33 7.79
N ALA A 38 -17.26 12.18 7.97
CA ALA A 38 -18.25 12.57 6.96
C ALA A 38 -18.32 14.10 6.71
N ASP A 39 -17.91 14.91 7.69
CA ASP A 39 -17.95 16.36 7.59
C ASP A 39 -16.54 16.93 7.32
N ASP A 40 -15.54 16.48 8.06
CA ASP A 40 -14.18 17.05 8.01
C ASP A 40 -13.42 16.68 6.73
N VAL A 41 -13.49 15.40 6.31
CA VAL A 41 -12.68 14.92 5.18
C VAL A 41 -13.09 15.57 3.86
N PRO A 42 -14.39 15.71 3.50
CA PRO A 42 -14.78 16.45 2.30
C PRO A 42 -14.22 17.88 2.24
N ASP A 43 -14.25 18.62 3.35
CA ASP A 43 -13.72 19.98 3.44
C ASP A 43 -12.20 20.00 3.21
N TRP A 44 -11.47 19.06 3.80
CA TRP A 44 -10.02 18.93 3.58
C TRP A 44 -9.68 18.54 2.14
N LEU A 45 -10.48 17.66 1.52
CA LEU A 45 -10.33 17.28 0.12
C LEU A 45 -10.62 18.44 -0.84
N GLN A 46 -11.54 19.35 -0.47
CA GLN A 46 -11.75 20.55 -1.25
C GLN A 46 -10.58 21.52 -1.08
N ALA A 47 -10.15 21.76 0.15
CA ALA A 47 -9.05 22.69 0.45
C ALA A 47 -7.71 22.26 -0.16
N MET A 48 -7.43 20.94 -0.24
CA MET A 48 -6.17 20.46 -0.82
C MET A 48 -6.01 20.82 -2.29
N LEU A 49 -7.11 21.01 -3.05
CA LEU A 49 -7.05 21.29 -4.49
C LEU A 49 -6.31 22.59 -4.81
N GLU A 50 -6.37 23.58 -3.92
CA GLU A 50 -5.69 24.88 -4.07
C GLU A 50 -4.15 24.75 -4.02
N THR A 51 -3.64 23.69 -3.40
CA THR A 51 -2.20 23.45 -3.19
C THR A 51 -1.74 22.12 -3.77
N ALA A 52 -2.60 21.47 -4.56
CA ALA A 52 -2.36 20.12 -5.04
C ALA A 52 -1.15 20.07 -5.99
N THR A 53 -0.33 19.05 -5.80
CA THR A 53 0.79 18.71 -6.66
C THR A 53 0.54 17.36 -7.34
N LEU A 54 1.28 17.10 -8.42
CA LEU A 54 1.28 15.80 -9.10
C LEU A 54 2.49 15.00 -8.62
N PRO A 55 2.30 13.93 -7.82
CA PRO A 55 3.40 13.09 -7.38
C PRO A 55 4.13 12.45 -8.57
N ALA A 56 5.46 12.40 -8.51
CA ALA A 56 6.27 11.73 -9.52
C ALA A 56 6.21 10.20 -9.33
N GLY A 57 5.92 9.49 -10.42
CA GLY A 57 5.99 8.03 -10.47
C GLY A 57 7.40 7.51 -10.77
N LEU A 58 7.53 6.19 -10.87
CA LEU A 58 8.78 5.52 -11.24
C LEU A 58 9.25 5.86 -12.67
N THR A 59 8.31 6.20 -13.55
CA THR A 59 8.59 6.62 -14.94
C THR A 59 8.12 8.04 -15.15
N VAL A 60 9.03 8.92 -15.54
CA VAL A 60 8.75 10.33 -15.81
C VAL A 60 8.02 10.47 -17.16
N GLY A 61 7.00 11.32 -17.20
CA GLY A 61 6.34 11.72 -18.45
C GLY A 61 5.33 10.72 -19.01
N ARG A 62 4.91 9.74 -18.21
CA ARG A 62 3.88 8.76 -18.60
C ARG A 62 2.49 9.42 -18.54
N THR A 63 1.73 9.30 -19.63
CA THR A 63 0.43 9.99 -19.81
C THR A 63 -0.75 9.04 -20.05
N ASP A 64 -0.51 7.73 -20.10
CA ASP A 64 -1.52 6.68 -20.38
C ASP A 64 -2.29 6.22 -19.11
N HIS A 65 -2.23 7.00 -18.02
CA HIS A 65 -2.88 6.64 -16.77
C HIS A 65 -4.39 6.87 -16.82
N LYS A 66 -5.18 5.82 -16.54
CA LYS A 66 -6.64 5.93 -16.29
C LYS A 66 -7.00 6.62 -14.97
N THR A 67 -6.01 7.05 -14.21
CA THR A 67 -6.14 7.61 -12.87
C THR A 67 -5.21 8.80 -12.71
N LEU A 68 -5.68 9.86 -12.09
CA LEU A 68 -4.90 11.02 -11.65
C LEU A 68 -4.67 10.90 -10.14
N LEU A 69 -3.41 10.98 -9.72
CA LEU A 69 -3.05 11.07 -8.31
C LEU A 69 -2.68 12.52 -7.99
N LEU A 70 -3.43 13.13 -7.08
CA LEU A 70 -3.11 14.42 -6.48
C LEU A 70 -2.46 14.18 -5.12
N GLY A 71 -1.50 15.02 -4.77
CA GLY A 71 -0.88 15.05 -3.44
C GLY A 71 -0.64 16.48 -2.98
N GLN A 72 0.03 16.64 -1.85
CA GLN A 72 0.61 17.92 -1.42
C GLN A 72 2.05 17.67 -0.98
N ASP A 73 2.85 18.73 -0.87
CA ASP A 73 4.25 18.67 -0.44
C ASP A 73 4.42 19.16 1.01
N THR A 74 3.54 18.69 1.90
CA THR A 74 3.59 18.97 3.33
C THR A 74 3.86 17.68 4.11
N PRO A 75 4.55 17.75 5.28
CA PRO A 75 4.90 16.56 6.06
C PRO A 75 3.73 15.63 6.32
N CYS A 76 2.58 16.19 6.71
CA CYS A 76 1.29 15.51 6.75
C CYS A 76 0.44 16.05 5.60
N HIS A 77 -0.10 15.17 4.78
CA HIS A 77 -0.82 15.57 3.56
C HIS A 77 -1.88 14.55 3.16
N ILE A 78 -2.66 14.92 2.15
CA ILE A 78 -3.67 14.05 1.56
C ILE A 78 -3.20 13.55 0.20
N LYS A 79 -3.49 12.29 -0.10
CA LYS A 79 -3.49 11.76 -1.46
C LYS A 79 -4.92 11.59 -1.93
N GLN A 80 -5.23 12.05 -3.13
CA GLN A 80 -6.54 11.89 -3.75
C GLN A 80 -6.40 11.28 -5.14
N ILE A 81 -7.20 10.26 -5.42
CA ILE A 81 -7.22 9.54 -6.69
C ILE A 81 -8.52 9.83 -7.42
N LEU A 82 -8.39 10.32 -8.65
CA LEU A 82 -9.51 10.58 -9.55
C LEU A 82 -9.43 9.66 -10.78
N ALA A 83 -10.57 9.19 -11.27
CA ALA A 83 -10.68 8.53 -12.57
C ALA A 83 -10.45 9.56 -13.67
N MET A 84 -9.76 9.16 -14.73
CA MET A 84 -9.50 9.99 -15.91
C MET A 84 -10.13 9.38 -17.15
N ASP A 85 -10.81 10.20 -17.95
CA ASP A 85 -11.26 9.86 -19.30
C ASP A 85 -10.93 11.02 -20.25
N ASN A 86 -10.32 10.73 -21.40
CA ASN A 86 -9.91 11.72 -22.40
C ASN A 86 -9.18 12.95 -21.82
N GLY A 87 -8.28 12.71 -20.87
CA GLY A 87 -7.47 13.75 -20.21
C GLY A 87 -8.22 14.61 -19.20
N LYS A 88 -9.46 14.26 -18.83
CA LYS A 88 -10.27 14.97 -17.84
C LYS A 88 -10.62 14.08 -16.65
N PRO A 89 -10.60 14.62 -15.42
CA PRO A 89 -11.13 13.90 -14.26
C PRO A 89 -12.65 13.68 -14.42
N THR A 90 -13.11 12.47 -14.15
CA THR A 90 -14.53 12.10 -14.30
C THR A 90 -15.20 11.64 -13.01
N ALA A 91 -14.45 11.06 -12.08
CA ALA A 91 -15.00 10.59 -10.81
C ALA A 91 -13.93 10.55 -9.71
N PHE A 92 -14.37 10.73 -8.47
CA PHE A 92 -13.56 10.41 -7.30
C PHE A 92 -13.45 8.88 -7.16
N ILE A 93 -12.24 8.37 -6.89
CA ILE A 93 -12.00 6.94 -6.64
C ILE A 93 -11.75 6.71 -5.16
N ASN A 94 -10.74 7.39 -4.59
CA ASN A 94 -10.29 7.14 -3.23
C ASN A 94 -9.45 8.33 -2.73
N ALA A 95 -9.32 8.47 -1.42
CA ALA A 95 -8.39 9.38 -0.80
C ALA A 95 -7.96 8.87 0.58
N TYR A 96 -6.74 9.20 0.97
CA TYR A 96 -6.15 8.73 2.21
C TYR A 96 -5.14 9.73 2.78
N PRO A 97 -4.96 9.76 4.12
CA PRO A 97 -3.92 10.55 4.75
C PRO A 97 -2.56 9.92 4.50
N ALA A 98 -1.56 10.76 4.31
CA ALA A 98 -0.18 10.37 4.08
C ALA A 98 0.77 11.23 4.90
N VAL A 99 1.92 10.65 5.24
CA VAL A 99 2.98 11.36 5.96
C VAL A 99 4.32 11.07 5.29
N HIS A 100 5.14 12.10 5.14
CA HIS A 100 6.51 11.98 4.68
C HIS A 100 7.32 11.19 5.70
N SER A 101 8.11 10.25 5.20
CA SER A 101 9.12 9.59 6.00
C SER A 101 10.50 9.95 5.47
N PRO A 102 11.43 10.38 6.33
CA PRO A 102 12.83 10.54 5.96
C PRO A 102 13.57 9.20 5.95
N TYR A 103 12.92 8.10 6.37
CA TYR A 103 13.53 6.79 6.52
C TYR A 103 13.06 5.85 5.40
N GLY A 104 14.03 5.37 4.63
CA GLY A 104 13.79 4.38 3.59
C GLY A 104 14.79 3.25 3.63
N VAL A 105 14.38 2.10 3.08
CA VAL A 105 15.20 0.90 2.97
C VAL A 105 15.07 0.29 1.58
N ASN A 106 16.10 -0.45 1.17
CA ASN A 106 16.04 -1.23 -0.06
C ASN A 106 15.18 -2.48 0.15
N CYS A 107 14.23 -2.71 -0.74
CA CYS A 107 13.35 -3.87 -0.72
C CYS A 107 12.95 -4.33 -2.13
N GLN A 108 12.39 -5.52 -2.21
CA GLN A 108 11.79 -6.07 -3.43
C GLN A 108 10.28 -6.21 -3.24
N ILE A 109 9.52 -5.90 -4.28
CA ILE A 109 8.08 -6.16 -4.32
C ILE A 109 7.89 -7.64 -4.68
N GLU A 110 7.36 -8.44 -3.75
CA GLU A 110 7.09 -9.86 -4.00
C GLU A 110 5.64 -10.07 -4.49
N ARG A 111 4.69 -9.30 -3.95
CA ARG A 111 3.26 -9.44 -4.26
C ARG A 111 2.53 -8.11 -4.13
N VAL A 112 1.47 -7.95 -4.92
CA VAL A 112 0.53 -6.82 -4.87
C VAL A 112 -0.84 -7.38 -4.48
N ILE A 113 -1.40 -6.91 -3.36
CA ILE A 113 -2.74 -7.27 -2.88
C ILE A 113 -3.62 -6.04 -3.06
N ARG A 114 -4.75 -6.17 -3.76
CA ARG A 114 -5.58 -5.02 -4.11
C ARG A 114 -7.04 -5.42 -4.26
N CYS A 115 -7.89 -4.41 -4.37
CA CYS A 115 -9.21 -4.57 -4.96
C CYS A 115 -9.34 -3.65 -6.18
N GLU A 116 -10.12 -4.04 -7.18
CA GLU A 116 -10.12 -3.33 -8.47
C GLU A 116 -10.69 -1.91 -8.40
N ARG A 117 -11.52 -1.61 -7.39
CA ARG A 117 -12.30 -0.36 -7.33
C ARG A 117 -11.58 0.81 -6.68
N THR A 118 -10.59 0.58 -5.82
CA THR A 118 -10.01 1.62 -4.95
C THR A 118 -8.73 2.25 -5.48
N ALA A 119 -8.13 1.65 -6.52
CA ALA A 119 -6.88 2.10 -7.14
C ALA A 119 -5.70 2.31 -6.17
N ASP A 120 -5.76 1.68 -4.99
CA ASP A 120 -4.68 1.50 -4.03
C ASP A 120 -4.31 0.01 -3.93
N ALA A 121 -3.20 -0.28 -3.25
CA ALA A 121 -2.79 -1.65 -3.01
C ALA A 121 -1.92 -1.75 -1.75
N ILE A 122 -1.95 -2.94 -1.15
CA ILE A 122 -0.97 -3.38 -0.16
C ILE A 122 0.14 -4.11 -0.91
N LEU A 123 1.39 -3.69 -0.73
CA LEU A 123 2.56 -4.38 -1.23
C LEU A 123 3.09 -5.31 -0.15
N ARG A 124 3.40 -6.56 -0.55
CA ARG A 124 4.27 -7.45 0.23
C ARG A 124 5.70 -7.22 -0.24
N LEU A 125 6.51 -6.67 0.65
CA LEU A 125 7.88 -6.27 0.41
C LEU A 125 8.84 -7.20 1.16
N ARG A 126 9.99 -7.49 0.55
CA ARG A 126 11.12 -8.20 1.16
C ARG A 126 12.31 -7.26 1.27
N THR A 127 12.76 -6.98 2.48
CA THR A 127 13.98 -6.19 2.73
C THR A 127 15.23 -7.06 2.57
N ALA A 128 16.39 -6.42 2.46
CA ALA A 128 17.67 -7.10 2.26
C ALA A 128 18.05 -8.07 3.41
N ASP A 129 17.57 -7.82 4.63
CA ASP A 129 17.76 -8.69 5.79
C ASP A 129 16.76 -9.87 5.85
N GLY A 130 15.89 -10.00 4.84
CA GLY A 130 14.88 -11.05 4.75
C GLY A 130 13.53 -10.72 5.40
N THR A 131 13.39 -9.56 6.06
CA THR A 131 12.12 -9.16 6.70
C THR A 131 11.00 -9.01 5.66
N THR A 132 9.81 -9.53 6.00
CA THR A 132 8.58 -9.31 5.21
C THR A 132 7.81 -8.12 5.78
N VAL A 133 7.49 -7.16 4.92
CA VAL A 133 6.68 -5.99 5.28
C VAL A 133 5.42 -5.97 4.41
N TYR A 134 4.26 -5.73 5.02
CA TYR A 134 3.02 -5.44 4.31
C TYR A 134 2.70 -3.97 4.55
N ALA A 135 2.61 -3.18 3.47
CA ALA A 135 2.37 -1.75 3.57
C ALA A 135 1.49 -1.25 2.43
N PHE A 136 0.62 -0.28 2.72
CA PHE A 136 -0.09 0.44 1.67
C PHE A 136 0.88 1.26 0.82
N ASP A 137 0.72 1.16 -0.49
CA ASP A 137 1.50 1.93 -1.44
C ASP A 137 0.78 3.22 -1.81
N GLN A 138 1.34 4.33 -1.34
CA GLN A 138 0.82 5.67 -1.56
C GLN A 138 0.86 6.11 -3.04
N LEU A 139 1.61 5.41 -3.90
CA LEU A 139 1.81 5.75 -5.31
C LEU A 139 1.29 4.66 -6.27
N TYR A 140 0.54 3.67 -5.77
CA TYR A 140 0.07 2.54 -6.57
C TYR A 140 -0.68 2.97 -7.83
N ALA A 141 -1.55 3.97 -7.71
CA ALA A 141 -2.37 4.49 -8.79
C ALA A 141 -1.56 4.89 -10.05
N ILE A 142 -0.33 5.37 -9.87
CA ILE A 142 0.55 5.80 -10.97
C ILE A 142 1.67 4.80 -11.26
N ASN A 143 2.06 3.95 -10.31
CA ASN A 143 3.21 3.05 -10.45
C ASN A 143 2.85 1.60 -10.80
N ARG A 144 1.58 1.18 -10.68
CA ARG A 144 1.14 -0.24 -10.81
C ARG A 144 1.60 -1.00 -12.05
N HIS A 145 1.92 -0.32 -13.14
CA HIS A 145 2.37 -0.92 -14.40
C HIS A 145 3.90 -1.06 -14.50
N GLU A 146 4.63 -0.41 -13.60
CA GLU A 146 6.10 -0.36 -13.54
C GLU A 146 6.70 -1.34 -12.54
N TYR A 147 5.85 -1.97 -11.73
CA TYR A 147 6.30 -2.94 -10.75
C TYR A 147 6.83 -4.21 -11.42
N LYS A 148 7.99 -4.63 -10.93
CA LYS A 148 8.76 -5.77 -11.38
C LYS A 148 9.31 -6.53 -10.18
N THR A 149 9.54 -7.82 -10.37
CA THR A 149 10.15 -8.72 -9.41
C THR A 149 10.99 -9.77 -10.15
N PRO A 150 12.20 -10.11 -9.67
CA PRO A 150 12.91 -9.42 -8.58
C PRO A 150 13.50 -8.10 -9.10
N LYS A 151 13.08 -6.96 -8.54
CA LYS A 151 13.70 -5.64 -8.75
C LYS A 151 13.90 -4.97 -7.39
N ASN A 152 15.06 -4.34 -7.21
CA ASN A 152 15.34 -3.58 -6.00
C ASN A 152 14.74 -2.18 -6.11
N TYR A 153 13.97 -1.80 -5.09
CA TYR A 153 13.38 -0.48 -4.93
C TYR A 153 13.90 0.13 -3.63
N PHE A 154 14.07 1.45 -3.61
CA PHE A 154 14.23 2.20 -2.38
C PHE A 154 12.84 2.70 -1.94
N ALA A 155 12.33 2.18 -0.83
CA ALA A 155 11.00 2.51 -0.32
C ALA A 155 11.11 3.28 1.00
N ASN A 156 10.39 4.40 1.10
CA ASN A 156 10.24 5.15 2.35
C ASN A 156 9.04 4.59 3.13
N PHE A 157 9.24 4.28 4.41
CA PHE A 157 8.19 3.73 5.26
C PHE A 157 7.70 4.77 6.26
N SER A 158 6.41 5.04 6.22
CA SER A 158 5.70 5.91 7.16
C SER A 158 4.56 5.15 7.84
N ALA A 159 4.21 5.58 9.04
CA ALA A 159 3.08 5.05 9.78
C ALA A 159 2.44 6.16 10.63
N TRP A 160 1.13 6.06 10.79
CA TRP A 160 0.38 6.80 11.79
C TRP A 160 0.15 5.90 13.00
N ALA A 161 0.27 6.46 14.20
CA ALA A 161 0.03 5.72 15.43
C ALA A 161 -0.83 6.56 16.37
N TYR A 162 -1.87 5.93 16.95
CA TYR A 162 -2.78 6.57 17.91
C TYR A 162 -2.06 7.02 19.19
N ASN A 163 -0.98 6.32 19.56
CA ASN A 163 -0.09 6.70 20.66
C ASN A 163 1.31 6.14 20.36
N ILE A 164 2.36 6.95 20.55
CA ILE A 164 3.76 6.52 20.39
C ILE A 164 4.45 6.68 21.73
N GLU A 165 4.90 5.57 22.30
CA GLU A 165 5.81 5.55 23.44
C GLU A 165 7.16 4.97 22.97
N PRO A 166 8.31 5.55 23.37
CA PRO A 166 9.60 4.93 23.10
C PRO A 166 9.64 3.53 23.69
N SER A 167 9.90 2.52 22.86
CA SER A 167 10.11 1.15 23.34
C SER A 167 11.28 1.12 24.32
N ASN A 168 11.12 0.44 25.46
CA ASN A 168 12.27 0.17 26.32
C ASN A 168 13.24 -0.74 25.54
N LYS A 169 14.54 -0.41 25.53
CA LYS A 169 15.55 -1.23 24.83
C LYS A 169 15.68 -2.64 25.40
N ASP A 170 15.27 -2.81 26.65
CA ASP A 170 15.24 -4.10 27.35
C ASP A 170 13.86 -4.79 27.20
N GLU A 171 12.88 -4.14 26.59
CA GLU A 171 11.61 -4.77 26.26
C GLU A 171 11.80 -5.73 25.08
N THR A 172 11.44 -6.99 25.30
CA THR A 172 11.18 -7.90 24.19
C THR A 172 9.92 -7.37 23.48
N LEU A 173 9.98 -7.12 22.17
CA LEU A 173 8.84 -6.71 21.34
C LEU A 173 7.59 -7.52 21.72
N LEU A 174 6.72 -6.94 22.54
CA LEU A 174 5.52 -7.61 23.00
C LEU A 174 4.51 -7.54 21.87
N VAL A 175 4.38 -8.63 21.13
CA VAL A 175 3.29 -8.78 20.16
C VAL A 175 1.98 -8.83 20.96
N LYS A 176 1.31 -7.68 21.10
CA LYS A 176 0.09 -7.55 21.94
C LYS A 176 -1.05 -8.45 21.49
N ASN A 177 -1.12 -8.80 20.19
CA ASN A 177 -2.13 -9.71 19.66
C ASN A 177 -1.54 -10.65 18.59
N PRO A 178 -0.83 -11.72 19.00
CA PRO A 178 -0.21 -12.65 18.06
C PRO A 178 -1.26 -13.46 17.28
N LYS A 179 -2.46 -13.63 17.83
CA LYS A 179 -3.57 -14.31 17.17
C LYS A 179 -4.07 -13.53 15.96
N ALA A 180 -4.29 -12.22 16.08
CA ALA A 180 -4.73 -11.39 14.97
C ALA A 180 -3.67 -11.32 13.84
N ILE A 181 -2.39 -11.17 14.19
CA ILE A 181 -1.30 -11.16 13.21
C ILE A 181 -1.22 -12.50 12.48
N ARG A 182 -1.29 -13.62 13.21
CA ARG A 182 -1.32 -14.96 12.60
C ARG A 182 -2.53 -15.11 11.67
N TYR A 183 -3.71 -14.69 12.11
CA TYR A 183 -4.94 -14.76 11.33
C TYR A 183 -4.80 -14.01 9.99
N HIS A 184 -4.35 -12.75 10.02
CA HIS A 184 -4.20 -11.96 8.78
C HIS A 184 -3.13 -12.53 7.84
N ARG A 185 -2.02 -13.06 8.36
CA ARG A 185 -1.01 -13.73 7.52
C ARG A 185 -1.59 -14.98 6.87
N ALA A 186 -2.21 -15.85 7.66
CA ALA A 186 -2.86 -17.06 7.18
C ALA A 186 -3.91 -16.76 6.12
N PHE A 187 -4.82 -15.82 6.40
CA PHE A 187 -5.85 -15.38 5.46
C PHE A 187 -5.24 -14.91 4.14
N ASN A 188 -4.24 -14.01 4.20
CA ASN A 188 -3.62 -13.46 3.01
C ASN A 188 -2.90 -14.53 2.16
N ASP A 189 -2.23 -15.50 2.79
CA ASP A 189 -1.53 -16.55 2.07
C ASP A 189 -2.50 -17.58 1.48
N ILE A 190 -3.51 -18.03 2.23
CA ILE A 190 -4.54 -18.95 1.74
C ILE A 190 -5.30 -18.34 0.57
N VAL A 191 -5.77 -17.09 0.70
CA VAL A 191 -6.50 -16.43 -0.37
C VAL A 191 -5.60 -16.19 -1.58
N ALA A 192 -4.30 -15.92 -1.38
CA ALA A 192 -3.34 -15.82 -2.48
C ALA A 192 -3.15 -17.15 -3.22
N ASP A 193 -3.05 -18.26 -2.50
CA ASP A 193 -2.89 -19.61 -3.06
C ASP A 193 -4.16 -20.05 -3.82
N ASN A 194 -5.33 -19.51 -3.44
CA ASN A 194 -6.61 -19.71 -4.12
C ASN A 194 -6.92 -18.61 -5.17
N GLY A 195 -5.91 -17.88 -5.63
CA GLY A 195 -6.06 -16.90 -6.72
C GLY A 195 -6.97 -15.72 -6.41
N GLY A 196 -7.10 -15.33 -5.14
CA GLY A 196 -7.97 -14.24 -4.68
C GLY A 196 -9.37 -14.67 -4.24
N VAL A 197 -9.74 -15.93 -4.47
CA VAL A 197 -11.03 -16.48 -4.01
C VAL A 197 -10.92 -16.88 -2.55
N VAL A 198 -11.82 -16.36 -1.71
CA VAL A 198 -11.93 -16.79 -0.31
C VAL A 198 -12.61 -18.16 -0.28
N PRO A 199 -11.93 -19.23 0.17
CA PRO A 199 -12.54 -20.56 0.26
C PRO A 199 -13.67 -20.61 1.30
N ASP A 200 -14.67 -21.46 1.08
CA ASP A 200 -15.78 -21.64 2.03
C ASP A 200 -15.31 -22.18 3.39
N ASP A 201 -14.20 -22.90 3.42
CA ASP A 201 -13.56 -23.50 4.60
C ASP A 201 -12.38 -22.67 5.13
N ILE A 202 -12.31 -21.37 4.80
CA ILE A 202 -11.20 -20.48 5.19
C ILE A 202 -10.85 -20.54 6.68
N ASP A 203 -11.84 -20.65 7.56
CA ASP A 203 -11.62 -20.75 9.01
C ASP A 203 -10.92 -22.05 9.43
N GLU A 204 -11.17 -23.16 8.72
CA GLU A 204 -10.46 -24.42 8.97
C GLU A 204 -9.04 -24.36 8.44
N GLN A 205 -8.85 -23.82 7.24
CA GLN A 205 -7.52 -23.65 6.64
C GLN A 205 -6.64 -22.73 7.49
N ILE A 206 -7.18 -21.63 8.04
CA ILE A 206 -6.44 -20.74 8.94
C ILE A 206 -6.03 -21.46 10.23
N LYS A 207 -6.83 -22.39 10.76
CA LYS A 207 -6.46 -23.17 11.95
C LYS A 207 -5.25 -24.06 11.67
N THR A 208 -5.18 -24.70 10.49
CA THR A 208 -4.09 -25.60 10.11
C THR A 208 -2.88 -24.90 9.47
N TRP A 209 -3.02 -23.61 9.09
CA TRP A 209 -1.96 -22.86 8.43
C TRP A 209 -0.69 -22.71 9.29
N THR A 210 0.45 -22.91 8.64
CA THR A 210 1.79 -22.74 9.23
C THR A 210 2.55 -21.65 8.47
N PRO A 211 3.20 -20.68 9.16
CA PRO A 211 4.00 -19.62 8.53
C PRO A 211 5.20 -20.12 7.73
#